data_AF-A0A1Q3DYM6-F1
#
_entry.id   AF-A0A1Q3DYM6-F1
#
_cell.length_a   1.000
_cell.length_b   1.000
_cell.length_c   1.000
_cell.angle_alpha   90.00
_cell.angle_beta   90.00
_cell.angle_gamma   90.00
#
_symmetry.space_group_name_H-M   'P 1'
#
loop_
_entity.id
_entity.type
_entity.pdbx_description
1 polymer ?
#
loop_
_entity_poly.entity_id
_entity_poly.type
_entity_poly.pdbx_seq_one_letter_code
_entity_poly.pdbx_strand_id
1 'polypeptide(L)'
;MSIIESFNLPLNLNEALPGSNEPLFIDMPLDHFANSTVDGVTTFENRYWINATYYEPGGPVFIFDSGEQDAAPLVPYYLQEYHGLSATMRLAKRYNGFAILWEHRFYGDSLPFPINLSNGNF
;
A
#
# COMPACT_ATOMS: atom_id res chain seq x y z
N MET A 1 1.67 -4.40 -22.03
CA MET A 1 1.28 -3.31 -21.13
C MET A 1 1.83 -3.68 -19.77
N SER A 2 2.83 -2.95 -19.29
CA SER A 2 3.52 -3.27 -18.04
C SER A 2 2.67 -2.78 -16.86
N ILE A 3 2.66 -3.51 -15.75
CA ILE A 3 2.02 -3.08 -14.49
C ILE A 3 2.54 -1.69 -14.06
N ILE A 4 3.76 -1.35 -14.48
CA ILE A 4 4.43 -0.07 -14.22
C ILE A 4 3.71 1.11 -14.92
N GLU A 5 3.03 0.88 -16.05
CA GLU A 5 2.35 1.95 -16.82
C GLU A 5 0.92 2.22 -16.34
N SER A 6 0.29 1.26 -15.65
CA SER A 6 -1.10 1.34 -15.19
C SER A 6 -1.26 1.95 -13.79
N PHE A 7 -0.19 1.97 -13.01
CA PHE A 7 -0.10 2.72 -11.76
C PHE A 7 0.87 3.86 -12.02
N ASN A 8 0.59 5.07 -11.54
CA ASN A 8 1.44 6.25 -11.69
C ASN A 8 2.72 6.12 -10.82
N LEU A 9 3.34 4.93 -10.84
CA LEU A 9 4.60 4.61 -10.21
C LEU A 9 5.67 5.47 -10.88
N PRO A 10 6.69 5.93 -10.13
CA PRO A 10 7.78 6.69 -10.73
C PRO A 10 8.32 5.91 -11.93
N LEU A 11 8.37 6.59 -13.09
CA LEU A 11 8.80 6.03 -14.38
C LEU A 11 10.18 5.36 -14.34
N ASN A 12 10.93 5.58 -13.25
CA ASN A 12 12.09 4.79 -12.84
C ASN A 12 11.75 3.96 -11.59
N LEU A 13 11.70 2.64 -11.72
CA LEU A 13 11.74 1.72 -10.57
C LEU A 13 13.00 1.92 -9.69
N ASN A 14 14.05 2.52 -10.25
CA ASN A 14 15.26 2.92 -9.52
C ASN A 14 15.06 4.19 -8.65
N GLU A 15 13.98 4.93 -8.85
CA GLU A 15 13.58 6.08 -8.03
C GLU A 15 12.54 5.71 -6.96
N ALA A 16 11.93 4.51 -7.04
CA ALA A 16 11.33 3.88 -5.87
C ALA A 16 12.47 3.53 -4.91
N LEU A 17 12.86 4.52 -4.11
CA LEU A 17 13.99 4.43 -3.19
C LEU A 17 13.86 3.14 -2.37
N PRO A 18 14.96 2.43 -2.09
CA PRO A 18 14.94 1.30 -1.19
C PRO A 18 14.33 1.75 0.15
N GLY A 19 13.09 1.32 0.39
CA GLY A 19 12.36 1.70 1.60
C GLY A 19 11.97 3.17 1.70
N SER A 20 11.41 3.82 0.67
CA SER A 20 10.79 5.14 0.89
C SER A 20 9.72 5.05 1.98
N ASN A 21 9.83 5.90 3.01
CA ASN A 21 8.77 6.07 4.03
C ASN A 21 7.53 6.77 3.46
N GLU A 22 7.65 7.37 2.27
CA GLU A 22 6.56 8.11 1.66
C GLU A 22 5.43 7.17 1.23
N PRO A 23 4.20 7.42 1.69
CA PRO A 23 3.04 6.65 1.26
C PRO A 23 2.69 6.96 -0.19
N LEU A 24 2.14 5.96 -0.86
CA LEU A 24 1.41 6.09 -2.11
C LEU A 24 -0.09 5.92 -1.84
N PHE A 25 -0.91 6.47 -2.73
CA PHE A 25 -2.36 6.37 -2.64
C PHE A 25 -2.94 5.87 -3.97
N ILE A 26 -4.05 5.15 -3.86
CA ILE A 26 -4.83 4.67 -5.00
C ILE A 26 -6.31 4.92 -4.75
N ASP A 27 -7.01 5.40 -5.78
CA ASP A 27 -8.47 5.50 -5.76
C ASP A 27 -9.10 4.10 -5.76
N MET A 28 -9.79 3.77 -4.66
CA MET A 28 -10.55 2.54 -4.50
C MET A 28 -12.04 2.85 -4.49
N PRO A 29 -12.90 1.98 -5.08
CA PRO A 29 -14.34 2.11 -4.94
C PRO A 29 -14.78 2.19 -3.48
N LEU A 30 -15.64 3.14 -3.17
CA LEU A 30 -16.22 3.30 -1.84
C LEU A 30 -17.03 2.04 -1.43
N ASP A 31 -17.77 1.51 -2.41
CA ASP A 31 -18.60 0.33 -2.31
C ASP A 31 -18.33 -0.58 -3.52
N HIS A 32 -17.89 -1.81 -3.25
CA HIS A 32 -17.63 -2.82 -4.29
C HIS A 32 -18.85 -3.69 -4.60
N PHE A 33 -19.91 -3.59 -3.79
CA PHE A 33 -21.10 -4.46 -3.86
C PHE A 33 -22.31 -3.73 -4.43
N ALA A 34 -22.31 -2.40 -4.41
CA ALA A 34 -23.29 -1.55 -5.07
C ALA A 34 -22.63 -0.31 -5.66
N ASN A 35 -23.33 0.37 -6.58
CA ASN A 35 -22.87 1.63 -7.16
C ASN A 35 -23.25 2.81 -6.24
N SER A 36 -22.81 2.74 -4.99
CA SER A 36 -23.15 3.70 -3.94
C SER A 36 -22.35 4.99 -4.10
N THR A 37 -22.98 6.12 -3.79
CA THR A 37 -22.36 7.44 -3.77
C THR A 37 -22.66 8.09 -2.42
N VAL A 38 -21.65 8.66 -1.77
CA VAL A 38 -21.80 9.47 -0.55
C VAL A 38 -21.34 10.88 -0.88
N ASP A 39 -22.23 11.87 -0.74
CA ASP A 39 -21.95 13.28 -1.05
C ASP A 39 -21.34 13.54 -2.45
N GLY A 40 -21.75 12.75 -3.45
CA GLY A 40 -21.21 12.83 -4.81
C GLY A 40 -19.88 12.09 -5.03
N VAL A 41 -19.31 11.49 -3.98
CA VAL A 41 -18.05 10.74 -4.02
C VAL A 41 -18.32 9.25 -4.17
N THR A 42 -17.57 8.60 -5.05
CA THR A 42 -17.68 7.15 -5.36
C THR A 42 -16.40 6.37 -5.07
N THR A 43 -15.30 7.06 -4.76
CA THR A 43 -14.00 6.48 -4.44
C THR A 43 -13.40 7.10 -3.18
N PHE A 44 -12.39 6.45 -2.63
CA PHE A 44 -11.55 7.00 -1.57
C PHE A 44 -10.09 6.67 -1.84
N GLU A 45 -9.18 7.48 -1.30
CA GLU A 45 -7.75 7.22 -1.40
C GLU A 45 -7.33 6.15 -0.38
N ASN A 46 -6.95 4.97 -0.85
CA ASN A 46 -6.39 3.92 -0.02
C ASN A 46 -4.86 4.02 -0.01
N ARG A 47 -4.26 4.02 1.18
CA ARG A 47 -2.81 4.20 1.38
C ARG A 47 -2.06 2.87 1.26
N TYR A 48 -0.85 2.92 0.71
CA TYR A 48 0.07 1.77 0.64
C TYR A 48 1.53 2.22 0.50
N TRP A 49 2.47 1.30 0.71
CA TRP A 49 3.90 1.50 0.49
C TRP A 49 4.47 0.38 -0.35
N ILE A 50 5.58 0.66 -1.02
CA ILE A 50 6.22 -0.28 -1.92
C ILE A 50 7.71 -0.46 -1.58
N ASN A 51 8.23 -1.63 -1.89
CA ASN A 51 9.67 -1.85 -1.95
C ASN A 51 10.02 -2.75 -3.14
N ALA A 52 10.78 -2.18 -4.09
CA ALA A 52 11.22 -2.82 -5.31
C ALA A 52 12.69 -3.28 -5.28
N THR A 53 13.35 -3.27 -4.12
CA THR A 53 14.80 -3.54 -3.96
C THR A 53 15.27 -4.82 -4.65
N TYR A 54 14.42 -5.85 -4.70
CA TYR A 54 14.75 -7.15 -5.30
C TYR A 54 14.03 -7.42 -6.63
N TYR A 55 13.27 -6.47 -7.15
CA TYR A 55 12.42 -6.71 -8.31
C TYR A 55 13.24 -6.80 -9.60
N GLU A 56 12.98 -7.84 -10.40
CA GLU A 56 13.40 -7.94 -11.79
C GLU A 56 12.17 -8.00 -12.71
N PRO A 57 12.25 -7.51 -13.96
CA PRO A 57 11.13 -7.55 -14.90
C PRO A 57 10.54 -8.97 -15.05
N GLY A 58 9.23 -9.10 -14.76
CA GLY A 58 8.51 -10.38 -14.79
C GLY A 58 8.45 -11.11 -13.44
N GLY A 59 9.08 -10.57 -12.39
CA GLY A 59 8.97 -11.07 -11.03
C GLY A 59 7.57 -10.90 -10.43
N PRO A 60 7.20 -11.70 -9.40
CA PRO A 60 5.89 -11.64 -8.76
C PRO A 60 5.75 -10.44 -7.83
N VAL A 61 4.51 -10.06 -7.53
CA VAL A 61 4.16 -9.06 -6.51
C VAL A 61 3.70 -9.78 -5.24
N PHE A 62 4.28 -9.43 -4.10
CA PHE A 62 3.90 -9.92 -2.78
C PHE A 62 3.26 -8.79 -1.98
N ILE A 63 2.06 -9.03 -1.47
CA ILE A 63 1.28 -8.04 -0.71
C ILE A 63 1.20 -8.50 0.74
N PHE A 64 1.48 -7.59 1.67
CA PHE A 64 1.19 -7.74 3.09
C PHE A 64 0.08 -6.77 3.48
N ASP A 65 -1.03 -7.30 3.97
CA ASP A 65 -2.13 -6.51 4.52
C ASP A 65 -1.86 -6.22 6.01
N SER A 66 -1.90 -4.94 6.40
CA SER A 66 -1.61 -4.49 7.77
C SER A 66 -2.68 -4.87 8.80
N GLY A 67 -3.87 -5.32 8.37
CA GLY A 67 -5.00 -5.57 9.25
C GLY A 67 -5.52 -4.29 9.92
N GLU A 68 -6.07 -4.44 11.13
CA GLU A 68 -6.88 -3.43 11.83
C GLU A 68 -6.07 -2.32 12.51
N GLN A 69 -5.16 -1.67 11.80
CA GLN A 69 -4.28 -0.63 12.36
C GLN A 69 -3.72 0.32 11.30
N ASP A 70 -3.25 1.49 11.77
CA ASP A 70 -2.37 2.36 10.99
C ASP A 70 -1.13 1.56 10.54
N ALA A 71 -0.90 1.52 9.24
CA ALA A 71 0.17 0.78 8.60
C ALA A 71 1.50 1.54 8.57
N ALA A 72 1.50 2.87 8.74
CA ALA A 72 2.72 3.67 8.65
C ALA A 72 3.82 3.22 9.65
N PRO A 73 3.50 2.89 10.93
CA PRO A 73 4.50 2.35 11.87
C PRO A 73 5.07 0.98 11.48
N LEU A 74 4.42 0.24 10.57
CA LEU A 74 4.83 -1.09 10.14
C LEU A 74 5.87 -1.08 9.01
N VAL A 75 5.99 0.03 8.27
CA VAL A 75 6.89 0.16 7.11
C VAL A 75 8.33 -0.29 7.43
N PRO A 76 8.96 0.15 8.54
CA PRO A 76 10.34 -0.24 8.83
C PRO A 76 10.53 -1.75 9.04
N TYR A 77 9.52 -2.42 9.58
CA TYR A 77 9.55 -3.85 9.94
C TYR A 77 9.22 -4.75 8.75
N TYR A 78 8.25 -4.34 7.92
CA TYR A 78 7.72 -5.20 6.87
C TYR A 78 8.33 -4.93 5.50
N LEU A 79 8.80 -3.71 5.24
CA LEU A 79 9.40 -3.34 3.96
C LEU A 79 10.89 -2.98 4.05
N GLN A 80 11.39 -2.47 5.18
CA GLN A 80 12.77 -1.91 5.24
C GLN A 80 13.79 -2.78 5.97
N GLU A 81 13.40 -3.99 6.37
CA GLU A 81 14.31 -4.95 6.98
C GLU A 81 14.99 -4.45 8.28
N TYR A 82 14.40 -3.48 8.99
CA TYR A 82 15.02 -2.84 10.17
C TYR A 82 15.38 -3.85 11.29
N HIS A 83 14.61 -4.93 11.42
CA HIS A 83 14.90 -6.08 12.31
C HIS A 83 15.18 -7.39 11.55
N GLY A 84 15.65 -7.27 10.30
CA GLY A 84 15.84 -8.39 9.38
C GLY A 84 14.67 -8.56 8.40
N LEU A 85 14.85 -9.49 7.47
CA LEU A 85 13.90 -9.72 6.39
C LEU A 85 12.55 -10.25 6.90
N SER A 86 11.49 -9.45 6.72
CA SER A 86 10.10 -9.87 6.90
C SER A 86 9.75 -11.03 5.97
N ALA A 87 8.67 -11.77 6.25
CA ALA A 87 8.23 -12.85 5.37
C ALA A 87 8.02 -12.37 3.91
N THR A 88 7.40 -11.21 3.73
CA THR A 88 7.17 -10.57 2.42
C THR A 88 8.48 -10.24 1.71
N MET A 89 9.45 -9.63 2.41
CA MET A 89 10.75 -9.31 1.82
C MET A 89 11.60 -10.56 1.55
N ARG A 90 11.47 -11.63 2.35
CA ARG A 90 12.11 -12.93 2.04
C ARG A 90 11.59 -13.52 0.74
N LEU A 91 10.28 -13.39 0.47
CA LEU A 91 9.68 -13.85 -0.78
C LEU A 91 10.11 -12.96 -1.96
N ALA A 92 10.06 -11.64 -1.80
CA ALA A 92 10.54 -10.69 -2.80
C ALA A 92 11.99 -10.98 -3.19
N LYS A 93 12.88 -11.16 -2.20
CA LYS A 93 14.28 -11.52 -2.44
C LYS A 93 14.45 -12.87 -3.13
N ARG A 94 13.67 -13.89 -2.76
CA ARG A 94 13.81 -15.25 -3.28
C ARG A 94 13.35 -15.38 -4.74
N TYR A 95 12.35 -14.59 -5.13
CA TYR A 95 11.67 -14.72 -6.41
C TYR A 95 11.86 -13.52 -7.32
N ASN A 96 12.84 -12.66 -7.01
CA ASN A 96 13.10 -11.40 -7.72
C ASN A 96 11.83 -10.53 -7.86
N GLY A 97 11.07 -10.46 -6.77
CA GLY A 97 9.74 -9.88 -6.71
C GLY A 97 9.68 -8.48 -6.10
N PHE A 98 8.49 -7.90 -6.17
CA PHE A 98 8.12 -6.59 -5.64
C PHE A 98 7.28 -6.76 -4.37
N ALA A 99 7.49 -5.92 -3.35
CA ALA A 99 6.73 -5.98 -2.11
C ALA A 99 5.81 -4.76 -1.95
N ILE A 100 4.59 -5.00 -1.44
CA ILE A 100 3.61 -3.98 -1.07
C ILE A 100 3.22 -4.18 0.40
N LEU A 101 3.20 -3.08 1.16
CA LEU A 101 2.49 -2.98 2.43
C LEU A 101 1.18 -2.23 2.17
N TRP A 102 0.06 -2.91 2.37
CA TRP A 102 -1.28 -2.40 2.14
C TRP A 102 -1.93 -1.99 3.45
N GLU A 103 -2.52 -0.79 3.50
CA GLU A 103 -3.32 -0.37 4.64
C GLU A 103 -4.78 -0.77 4.45
N HIS A 104 -5.34 -1.45 5.45
CA HIS A 104 -6.74 -1.85 5.42
C HIS A 104 -7.65 -0.61 5.49
N ARG A 105 -8.72 -0.58 4.66
CA ARG A 105 -9.72 0.51 4.70
C ARG A 105 -10.26 0.72 6.13
N PHE A 106 -10.55 1.96 6.46
CA PHE A 106 -10.97 2.48 7.79
C PHE A 106 -9.86 2.61 8.85
N TYR A 107 -8.61 2.34 8.50
CA TYR A 107 -7.46 2.51 9.40
C TYR A 107 -6.45 3.50 8.83
N GLY A 108 -5.65 4.10 9.72
CA GLY A 108 -4.66 5.11 9.35
C GLY A 108 -5.27 6.25 8.53
N ASP A 109 -4.70 6.52 7.35
CA ASP A 109 -5.20 7.54 6.44
C ASP A 109 -6.07 6.96 5.31
N SER A 110 -6.35 5.65 5.34
CA SER A 110 -7.22 4.97 4.36
C SER A 110 -8.69 5.10 4.73
N LEU A 111 -9.16 6.35 4.79
CA LEU A 111 -10.46 6.71 5.36
C LEU A 111 -11.48 7.10 4.28
N PRO A 112 -12.56 6.32 4.08
CA PRO A 112 -13.56 6.65 3.07
C PRO A 112 -14.43 7.87 3.38
N PHE A 113 -14.39 8.35 4.62
CA PHE A 113 -15.06 9.57 5.08
C PHE A 113 -14.28 10.16 6.27
N PRO A 114 -14.42 11.47 6.55
CA PRO A 114 -13.78 12.10 7.70
C PRO A 114 -14.25 11.46 9.01
N ILE A 115 -13.30 11.00 9.83
CA ILE A 115 -13.60 10.48 11.17
C ILE A 115 -13.25 11.51 12.24
N ASN A 116 -14.09 11.60 13.27
CA ASN A 116 -13.78 12.42 14.44
C ASN A 116 -13.22 11.54 15.57
N LEU A 117 -11.91 11.58 15.74
CA LEU A 117 -11.21 10.80 16.77
C LEU A 117 -11.40 11.32 18.20
N SER A 118 -11.97 12.52 18.39
CA SER A 118 -12.09 13.15 19.71
C SER A 118 -13.16 12.51 20.61
N ASN A 119 -14.11 11.78 20.02
CA ASN A 119 -15.29 11.27 20.70
C ASN A 119 -15.63 9.81 20.35
N GLY A 120 -14.77 9.12 19.58
CA GLY A 120 -14.90 7.69 19.31
C GLY A 120 -16.14 7.27 18.54
N ASN A 121 -16.85 8.22 17.91
CA ASN A 121 -18.01 7.94 17.07
C ASN A 121 -17.59 7.97 15.60
N PHE A 122 -17.92 6.88 14.90
CA PHE A 122 -17.82 6.71 13.45
C PHE A 122 -19.02 7.33 12.74
#